data_AF-A0AAD8W6Y9-F1
#
_entry.id   AF-A0AAD8W6Y9-F1
#
_cell.length_a   1.000
_cell.length_b   1.000
_cell.length_c   1.000
_cell.angle_alpha   90.00
_cell.angle_beta   90.00
_cell.angle_gamma   90.00
#
_symmetry.space_group_name_H-M   'P 1'
#
loop_
_entity.id
_entity.type
_entity.pdbx_description
1 polymer ?
#
loop_
_entity_poly.entity_id
_entity_poly.type
_entity_poly.pdbx_seq_one_letter_code
_entity_poly.pdbx_strand_id
1 'polypeptide(L)'
;MSSEPAETAVPAPVVDARYCAAGATAFAVTKTISVTGHDFTLNDAHGVAVMQVEAAVFSFLHARSVLMDAASRRPMLTLQDDSYMATSRWQAYRGDNMSRRNLLFVAVKLSPLNLARTKVRVFLTSNGSGERVPDFVWQLL
;
A
#
# COMPACT_ATOMS: atom_id res chain seq x y z
N MET A 1 32.64 0.55 -31.76
CA MET A 1 31.71 1.25 -30.86
C MET A 1 30.94 0.18 -30.12
N SER A 2 31.45 -0.25 -28.96
CA SER A 2 30.82 -1.29 -28.15
C SER A 2 29.61 -0.68 -27.45
N SER A 3 28.42 -1.20 -27.71
CA SER A 3 27.20 -0.83 -27.00
C SER A 3 27.25 -1.44 -25.59
N GLU A 4 27.31 -0.57 -24.59
CA GLU A 4 27.09 -0.90 -23.18
C GLU A 4 25.65 -1.42 -23.02
N PRO A 5 25.44 -2.59 -22.39
CA PRO A 5 24.08 -3.08 -22.16
C PRO A 5 23.38 -2.11 -21.21
N ALA A 6 22.19 -1.65 -21.58
CA ALA A 6 21.34 -0.85 -20.71
C ALA A 6 21.07 -1.65 -19.43
N GLU A 7 21.73 -1.24 -18.34
CA GLU A 7 21.52 -1.80 -17.02
C GLU A 7 20.06 -1.54 -16.65
N THR A 8 19.24 -2.59 -16.66
CA THR A 8 17.84 -2.54 -16.23
C THR A 8 17.84 -2.20 -14.75
N ALA A 9 17.79 -0.91 -14.42
CA ALA A 9 17.84 -0.43 -13.05
C ALA A 9 16.74 -1.13 -12.23
N VAL A 10 17.16 -1.88 -11.21
CA VAL A 10 16.24 -2.57 -10.31
C VAL A 10 15.41 -1.50 -9.58
N PRO A 11 14.07 -1.55 -9.63
CA PRO A 11 13.26 -0.57 -8.94
C PRO A 11 13.56 -0.62 -7.44
N ALA A 12 13.86 0.54 -6.86
CA ALA A 12 14.15 0.66 -5.44
C ALA A 12 12.94 0.20 -4.58
N PRO A 13 13.19 -0.45 -3.43
CA PRO A 13 12.11 -0.89 -2.55
C PRO A 13 11.31 0.30 -2.02
N VAL A 14 9.98 0.25 -2.15
CA VAL A 14 9.07 1.34 -1.73
C VAL A 14 8.99 1.45 -0.21
N VAL A 15 8.80 0.32 0.47
CA VAL A 15 8.72 0.27 1.95
C VAL A 15 10.10 -0.03 2.51
N ASP A 16 10.63 -1.24 2.34
CA ASP A 16 11.96 -1.61 2.84
C ASP A 16 12.44 -2.84 2.09
N ALA A 17 13.75 -2.98 1.88
CA ALA A 17 14.34 -4.12 1.17
C ALA A 17 13.99 -5.46 1.84
N ARG A 18 13.80 -5.46 3.18
CA ARG A 18 13.43 -6.68 3.92
C ARG A 18 12.05 -7.25 3.54
N TYR A 19 11.20 -6.46 2.90
CA TYR A 19 9.88 -6.89 2.41
C TYR A 19 9.90 -7.33 0.94
N CYS A 20 11.08 -7.34 0.30
CA CYS A 20 11.25 -7.85 -1.06
C CYS A 20 11.61 -9.34 -1.00
N ALA A 21 10.76 -10.18 -1.59
CA ALA A 21 11.04 -11.60 -1.77
C ALA A 21 11.86 -11.83 -3.05
N ALA A 22 12.65 -12.91 -3.08
CA ALA A 22 13.45 -13.28 -4.25
C ALA A 22 12.61 -13.72 -5.47
N GLY A 23 11.33 -14.04 -5.26
CA GLY A 23 10.39 -14.47 -6.29
C GLY A 23 8.97 -14.06 -5.98
N ALA A 24 8.04 -14.42 -6.87
CA ALA A 24 6.63 -14.13 -6.68
C ALA A 24 6.09 -14.86 -5.44
N THR A 25 5.52 -14.10 -4.49
CA THR A 25 4.92 -14.64 -3.27
C THR A 25 3.40 -14.53 -3.35
N ALA A 26 2.73 -15.67 -3.19
CA ALA A 26 1.28 -15.69 -3.04
C ALA A 26 0.91 -15.41 -1.58
N PHE A 27 -0.15 -14.61 -1.38
CA PHE A 27 -0.68 -14.32 -0.06
C PHE A 27 -2.16 -14.68 0.00
N ALA A 28 -2.60 -15.18 1.15
CA ALA A 28 -4.00 -15.35 1.48
C ALA A 28 -4.45 -14.23 2.44
N VAL A 29 -5.62 -13.64 2.18
CA VAL A 29 -6.21 -12.63 3.06
C VAL A 29 -7.29 -13.27 3.89
N THR A 30 -7.16 -13.21 5.21
CA THR A 30 -8.16 -13.68 6.17
C THR A 30 -8.76 -12.49 6.90
N LYS A 31 -10.09 -12.38 6.90
CA LYS A 31 -10.79 -11.37 7.70
C LYS A 31 -10.75 -11.78 9.17
N THR A 32 -10.24 -10.90 10.02
CA THR A 32 -10.21 -11.13 11.46
C THR A 32 -11.50 -10.58 12.06
N ILE A 33 -12.19 -11.38 12.89
CA ILE A 33 -13.37 -10.91 13.62
C ILE A 33 -12.88 -9.83 14.58
N SER A 34 -13.19 -8.59 14.25
CA SER A 34 -12.75 -7.39 14.96
C SER A 34 -13.93 -6.48 15.22
N VAL A 35 -13.84 -5.67 16.27
CA VAL A 35 -14.86 -4.67 16.63
C VAL A 35 -15.04 -3.64 15.51
N THR A 36 -13.97 -3.35 14.76
CA THR A 36 -13.99 -2.45 13.60
C THR A 36 -14.52 -3.10 12.33
N GLY A 37 -14.48 -4.44 12.22
CA GLY A 37 -14.81 -5.16 11.00
C GLY A 37 -13.84 -4.94 9.83
N HIS A 38 -12.74 -4.23 10.06
CA HIS A 38 -11.75 -3.78 9.07
C HIS A 38 -10.35 -4.34 9.34
N ASP A 39 -10.22 -5.27 10.28
CA ASP A 39 -8.95 -5.93 10.56
C ASP A 39 -8.79 -7.19 9.72
N PHE A 40 -7.62 -7.35 9.10
CA PHE A 40 -7.30 -8.48 8.21
C PHE A 40 -5.90 -9.00 8.50
N THR A 41 -5.71 -10.30 8.32
CA THR A 41 -4.40 -10.92 8.37
C THR A 41 -4.02 -11.39 6.97
N LEU A 42 -2.82 -11.03 6.51
CA LEU A 42 -2.20 -11.62 5.34
C LEU A 42 -1.31 -12.77 5.79
N ASN A 43 -1.55 -13.93 5.20
CA ASN A 43 -0.78 -15.14 5.41
C ASN A 43 0.03 -15.48 4.17
N ASP A 44 1.21 -16.07 4.35
CA ASP A 44 2.01 -16.62 3.26
C ASP A 44 1.40 -17.93 2.71
N ALA A 45 2.07 -18.54 1.74
CA ALA A 45 1.65 -19.81 1.13
C ALA A 45 1.58 -21.00 2.13
N HIS A 46 2.22 -20.89 3.29
CA HIS A 46 2.20 -21.91 4.35
C HIS A 46 1.15 -21.60 5.43
N GLY A 47 0.38 -20.51 5.28
CA GLY A 47 -0.61 -20.08 6.26
C GLY A 47 -0.03 -19.32 7.45
N VAL A 48 1.25 -18.93 7.40
CA VAL A 48 1.91 -18.15 8.45
C VAL A 48 1.59 -16.67 8.25
N ALA A 49 1.12 -16.00 9.31
CA ALA A 49 0.84 -14.58 9.26
C ALA A 49 2.12 -13.78 9.00
N VAL A 50 2.09 -12.93 7.97
CA VAL A 50 3.21 -12.03 7.60
C VAL A 50 2.88 -10.58 7.89
N MET A 51 1.59 -10.20 7.81
CA MET A 51 1.14 -8.84 8.05
C MET A 51 -0.26 -8.84 8.66
N GLN A 52 -0.51 -7.90 9.57
CA GLN A 52 -1.82 -7.66 10.15
C GLN A 52 -2.23 -6.22 9.88
N VAL A 53 -3.44 -6.04 9.38
CA VAL A 53 -4.06 -4.74 9.17
C VAL A 53 -4.91 -4.45 10.38
N GLU A 54 -4.61 -3.35 11.08
CA GLU A 54 -5.37 -2.85 12.22
C GLU A 54 -6.02 -1.52 11.81
N ALA A 55 -7.35 -1.47 11.81
CA ALA A 55 -8.06 -0.22 11.58
C ALA A 55 -8.08 0.64 12.84
N ALA A 56 -7.78 1.93 12.71
CA ALA A 56 -7.82 2.84 13.86
C ALA A 56 -9.27 3.11 14.26
N VAL A 57 -9.70 2.50 15.36
CA VAL A 57 -11.08 2.49 15.90
C VAL A 57 -11.65 3.90 16.20
N PHE A 58 -10.80 4.93 16.35
CA PHE A 58 -11.18 6.24 16.90
C PHE A 58 -10.84 7.47 16.04
N SER A 59 -10.53 7.32 14.74
CA SER A 59 -10.28 8.50 13.89
C SER A 59 -11.58 9.10 13.36
N PHE A 60 -12.26 9.90 14.18
CA PHE A 60 -13.51 10.61 13.87
C PHE A 60 -13.43 11.59 12.68
N LEU A 61 -12.25 11.80 12.08
CA LEU A 61 -12.09 12.70 10.93
C LEU A 61 -11.57 12.02 9.66
N HIS A 62 -10.90 10.87 9.75
CA HIS A 62 -10.45 10.14 8.57
C HIS A 62 -10.16 8.66 8.90
N ALA A 63 -10.66 7.72 8.10
CA ALA A 63 -10.34 6.31 8.27
C ALA A 63 -8.81 6.09 8.13
N ARG A 64 -8.21 5.38 9.08
CA ARG A 64 -6.78 5.02 9.07
C ARG A 64 -6.63 3.52 9.24
N SER A 65 -5.67 2.93 8.53
CA SER A 65 -5.30 1.53 8.67
C SER A 65 -3.80 1.42 8.84
N VAL A 66 -3.36 0.75 9.90
CA VAL A 66 -1.95 0.47 10.14
C VAL A 66 -1.65 -0.96 9.74
N LEU A 67 -0.65 -1.14 8.88
CA LEU A 67 -0.16 -2.45 8.46
C LEU A 67 1.02 -2.78 9.37
N MET A 68 0.82 -3.79 10.23
CA MET A 68 1.78 -4.29 11.20
C MET A 68 2.50 -5.51 10.66
N ASP A 69 3.80 -5.58 10.90
CA ASP A 69 4.59 -6.78 10.67
C ASP A 69 4.17 -7.86 11.69
N ALA A 70 3.75 -9.03 11.21
CA ALA A 70 3.15 -10.03 12.10
C ALA A 70 4.14 -10.62 13.12
N ALA A 71 5.42 -10.74 12.74
CA ALA A 71 6.45 -11.32 13.61
C ALA A 71 6.96 -10.33 14.66
N SER A 72 7.30 -9.11 14.23
CA SER A 72 7.88 -8.08 15.12
C SER A 72 6.85 -7.21 15.81
N ARG A 73 5.58 -7.24 15.37
CA ARG A 73 4.48 -6.37 15.83
C ARG A 73 4.82 -4.87 15.70
N ARG A 74 5.66 -4.52 14.72
CA ARG A 74 6.03 -3.12 14.41
C ARG A 74 5.22 -2.60 13.23
N PRO A 75 4.86 -1.31 13.21
CA PRO A 75 4.18 -0.71 12.07
C PRO A 75 5.11 -0.67 10.85
N MET A 76 4.65 -1.30 9.76
CA MET A 76 5.31 -1.28 8.47
C MET A 76 4.99 0.03 7.76
N LEU A 77 3.70 0.32 7.63
CA LEU A 77 3.18 1.51 7.01
C LEU A 77 1.75 1.82 7.50
N THR A 78 1.34 3.06 7.36
CA THR A 78 0.00 3.54 7.69
C THR A 78 -0.67 4.11 6.44
N LEU A 79 -1.86 3.61 6.13
CA LEU A 79 -2.76 4.21 5.14
C LEU A 79 -3.66 5.23 5.84
N GLN A 80 -3.63 6.45 5.32
CA GLN A 80 -4.54 7.52 5.66
C GLN A 80 -5.54 7.67 4.52
N ASP A 81 -6.83 7.50 4.80
CA ASP A 81 -7.89 7.89 3.88
C ASP A 81 -7.94 9.42 3.78
N ASP A 82 -7.79 9.94 2.58
CA ASP A 82 -7.91 11.36 2.22
C ASP A 82 -8.87 11.50 1.05
N SER A 83 -9.90 10.64 1.04
CA SER A 83 -10.97 10.62 0.06
C SER A 83 -11.84 11.86 0.23
N TYR A 84 -12.19 12.47 -0.91
CA TYR A 84 -13.08 13.62 -0.94
C TYR A 84 -14.13 13.42 -2.02
N MET A 85 -15.39 13.63 -1.63
CA MET A 85 -16.57 13.44 -2.48
C MET A 85 -16.56 12.06 -3.14
N ALA A 86 -16.38 12.00 -4.45
CA ALA A 86 -16.49 10.78 -5.25
C ALA A 86 -15.10 10.17 -5.59
N THR A 87 -14.00 10.71 -5.07
CA THR A 87 -12.66 10.15 -5.32
C THR A 87 -12.19 9.39 -4.10
N SER A 88 -11.92 8.09 -4.24
CA SER A 88 -11.24 7.36 -3.18
C SER A 88 -9.73 7.54 -3.30
N ARG A 89 -9.11 8.08 -2.25
CA ARG A 89 -7.70 8.47 -2.24
C ARG A 89 -7.07 8.11 -0.89
N TRP A 90 -5.87 7.55 -0.95
CA TRP A 90 -5.11 7.16 0.24
C TRP A 90 -3.67 7.63 0.15
N GLN A 91 -3.14 8.08 1.29
CA GLN A 91 -1.74 8.39 1.48
C GLN A 91 -1.10 7.28 2.32
N ALA A 92 0.01 6.73 1.85
CA ALA A 92 0.75 5.71 2.57
C ALA A 92 2.01 6.29 3.20
N TYR A 93 2.13 6.15 4.51
CA TYR A 93 3.25 6.65 5.30
C TYR A 93 4.08 5.50 5.85
N ARG A 94 5.41 5.65 5.91
CA ARG A 94 6.32 4.72 6.57
C ARG A 94 6.05 4.68 8.07
N GLY A 95 5.90 3.47 8.63
CA GLY A 95 5.59 3.29 10.05
C GLY A 95 4.22 3.87 10.43
N ASP A 96 4.11 4.43 11.62
CA ASP A 96 2.90 5.04 12.21
C ASP A 96 2.93 6.59 12.23
N ASN A 97 4.05 7.20 11.82
CA ASN A 97 4.22 8.64 11.82
C ASN A 97 3.84 9.25 10.45
N MET A 98 2.75 10.00 10.43
CA MET A 98 2.19 10.63 9.22
C MET A 98 2.84 11.98 8.85
N SER A 99 4.09 12.21 9.21
CA SER A 99 4.86 13.36 8.73
C SER A 99 5.10 13.25 7.22
N ARG A 100 5.12 14.39 6.50
CA ARG A 100 5.42 14.42 5.06
C ARG A 100 6.71 13.71 4.67
N ARG A 101 7.73 13.72 5.53
CA ARG A 101 9.00 13.02 5.31
C ARG A 101 8.86 11.50 5.22
N ASN A 102 7.77 10.96 5.77
CA ASN A 102 7.45 9.54 5.78
C ASN A 102 6.46 9.16 4.69
N LEU A 103 5.95 10.12 3.90
CA LEU A 103 5.04 9.81 2.79
C LEU A 103 5.80 8.99 1.74
N LEU A 104 5.31 7.78 1.47
CA LEU A 104 5.89 6.86 0.49
C LEU A 104 5.22 7.05 -0.86
N PHE A 105 3.89 7.02 -0.88
CA PHE A 105 3.10 7.12 -2.10
C PHE A 105 1.67 7.59 -1.83
N VAL A 106 1.03 8.03 -2.90
CA VAL A 106 -0.41 8.30 -2.95
C VAL A 106 -1.06 7.28 -3.88
N ALA A 107 -2.16 6.69 -3.44
CA ALA A 107 -2.99 5.80 -4.25
C ALA A 107 -4.34 6.46 -4.52
N VAL A 108 -4.76 6.48 -5.79
CA VAL A 108 -6.02 7.08 -6.23
C VAL A 108 -6.84 6.05 -7.00
N LYS A 109 -8.06 5.80 -6.55
CA LYS A 109 -9.06 5.02 -7.27
C LYS A 109 -9.92 5.95 -8.11
N LEU A 110 -9.99 5.67 -9.41
CA LEU A 110 -10.58 6.58 -10.40
C LEU A 110 -12.08 6.40 -10.63
N SER A 111 -12.76 5.54 -9.86
CA SER A 111 -14.16 5.19 -10.15
C SER A 111 -15.00 4.99 -8.88
N PRO A 112 -15.90 5.94 -8.57
CA PRO A 112 -16.96 5.76 -7.56
C PRO A 112 -18.23 5.09 -8.12
N LEU A 113 -18.45 5.14 -9.45
CA LEU A 113 -19.79 4.97 -10.05
C LEU A 113 -19.93 3.82 -11.07
N ASN A 114 -18.85 3.11 -11.43
CA ASN A 114 -18.94 2.03 -12.44
C ASN A 114 -18.61 0.65 -11.87
N LEU A 115 -19.53 -0.31 -12.06
CA LEU A 115 -19.34 -1.75 -11.83
C LEU A 115 -18.28 -2.39 -12.76
N ALA A 116 -17.67 -1.63 -13.68
CA ALA A 116 -16.65 -2.12 -14.59
C ALA A 116 -15.24 -1.70 -14.12
N ARG A 117 -14.45 -2.70 -13.69
CA ARG A 117 -12.98 -2.68 -13.54
C ARG A 117 -12.44 -1.51 -12.71
N THR A 118 -12.31 -1.75 -11.40
CA THR A 118 -11.67 -0.79 -10.50
C THR A 118 -10.20 -0.61 -10.89
N LYS A 119 -9.83 0.62 -11.25
CA LYS A 119 -8.44 1.02 -11.50
C LYS A 119 -7.90 1.83 -10.33
N VAL A 120 -6.73 1.44 -9.85
CA VAL A 120 -5.95 2.16 -8.83
C VAL A 120 -4.66 2.63 -9.48
N ARG A 121 -4.38 3.93 -9.36
CA ARG A 121 -3.11 4.54 -9.75
C ARG A 121 -2.29 4.82 -8.51
N VAL A 122 -0.99 4.51 -8.55
CA VAL A 122 -0.05 4.74 -7.46
C VAL A 122 1.02 5.71 -7.93
N PHE A 123 1.29 6.73 -7.11
CA PHE A 123 2.26 7.78 -7.35
C PHE A 123 3.27 7.80 -6.20
N LEU A 124 4.52 7.47 -6.49
CA LEU A 124 5.63 7.47 -5.53
C LEU A 124 6.09 8.90 -5.26
N THR A 125 6.39 9.18 -4.00
CA THR A 125 6.87 10.52 -3.59
C THR A 125 8.31 10.78 -4.06
N SER A 126 9.11 9.73 -4.27
CA SER A 126 10.51 9.82 -4.70
C SER A 126 10.70 10.38 -6.10
N ASN A 127 9.71 10.28 -6.97
CA ASN A 127 9.89 10.53 -8.41
C ASN A 127 9.68 11.99 -8.81
N GLY A 128 9.27 12.87 -7.87
CA GLY A 128 9.20 14.32 -8.04
C GLY A 128 8.20 14.84 -9.08
N SER A 129 7.54 13.95 -9.81
CA SER A 129 6.57 14.22 -10.89
C SER A 129 5.19 14.63 -10.35
N GLY A 130 4.95 14.44 -9.05
CA GLY A 130 3.64 14.61 -8.42
C GLY A 130 2.61 13.62 -8.95
N GLU A 131 1.33 13.90 -8.72
CA GLU A 131 0.22 13.02 -9.16
C GLU A 131 -0.12 13.19 -10.66
N ARG A 132 0.89 13.32 -11.55
CA ARG A 132 0.70 13.53 -13.00
C ARG A 132 0.83 12.25 -13.82
N VAL A 133 1.87 11.47 -13.56
CA VAL A 133 2.16 10.20 -14.25
C VAL A 133 2.24 9.11 -13.18
N PRO A 134 1.40 8.06 -13.25
CA PRO A 134 1.43 6.99 -12.25
C PRO A 134 2.65 6.10 -12.45
N ASP A 135 3.29 5.74 -11.35
CA ASP A 135 4.38 4.77 -11.33
C ASP A 135 3.85 3.34 -11.45
N PHE A 136 2.65 3.10 -10.89
CA PHE A 136 1.96 1.82 -11.02
C PHE A 136 0.48 2.01 -11.33
N VAL A 137 -0.07 1.13 -12.17
CA VAL A 137 -1.50 1.05 -12.47
C VAL A 137 -1.98 -0.36 -12.21
N TRP A 138 -2.88 -0.51 -11.25
CA TRP A 138 -3.49 -1.78 -10.88
C TRP A 138 -4.92 -1.80 -11.38
N GLN A 139 -5.32 -2.92 -11.97
CA GLN A 139 -6.69 -3.15 -12.43
C GLN A 139 -7.22 -4.40 -11.77
N LEU A 140 -8.27 -4.24 -10.96
CA LEU A 140 -9.05 -5.36 -10.44
C LEU A 140 -9.92 -5.86 -11.59
N LEU A 141 -9.72 -7.14 -11.94
CA LEU A 141 -10.45 -7.86 -12.97
C LEU A 141 -11.82 -8.31 -12.47
#